data_AF-A0A1V6S6J7-F1
#
_entry.id   AF-A0A1V6S6J7-F1
#
_cell.length_a   1.000
_cell.length_b   1.000
_cell.length_c   1.000
_cell.angle_alpha   90.00
_cell.angle_beta   90.00
_cell.angle_gamma   90.00
#
_symmetry.space_group_name_H-M   'P 1'
#
loop_
_entity.id
_entity.type
_entity.pdbx_description
1 polymer ?
#
loop_
_entity_poly.entity_id
_entity_poly.type
_entity_poly.pdbx_seq_one_letter_code
_entity_poly.pdbx_strand_id
1 'polypeptide(L)'
;MPNKWNKIKDAVLKHANGYKKLVRPSVALHGTAFPKTAADLESLGVRFDFAGTIEENGKKFHRFQVQVNSGNKIPTSWKQWRQKHEKGTHGIVATVKIPDGGTKEDVQAALDAVDSEID
;
A
#
# COMPACT_ATOMS: atom_id res chain seq x y z
N MET A 1 -4.70 8.15 13.66
CA MET A 1 -3.38 8.87 13.85
C MET A 1 -2.99 9.53 12.52
N PRO A 2 -3.28 10.82 12.31
CA PRO A 2 -3.44 11.41 10.96
C PRO A 2 -2.17 11.49 10.09
N ASN A 3 -0.97 11.36 10.64
CA ASN A 3 0.28 11.59 9.88
C ASN A 3 0.90 10.33 9.26
N LYS A 4 0.46 9.12 9.61
CA LYS A 4 1.09 7.89 9.11
C LYS A 4 0.80 7.64 7.64
N TRP A 5 -0.47 7.71 7.26
CA TRP A 5 -0.90 7.40 5.90
C TRP A 5 -0.43 8.45 4.90
N ASN A 6 -0.44 9.74 5.28
CA ASN A 6 0.14 10.81 4.46
C ASN A 6 1.61 10.55 4.09
N LYS A 7 2.43 10.03 5.01
CA LYS A 7 3.81 9.63 4.71
C LYS A 7 3.86 8.52 3.65
N ILE A 8 2.92 7.57 3.70
CA ILE A 8 2.81 6.50 2.70
C ILE A 8 2.37 7.05 1.35
N LYS A 9 1.34 7.92 1.33
CA LYS A 9 0.87 8.60 0.11
C LYS A 9 2.01 9.37 -0.55
N ASP A 10 2.74 10.17 0.21
CA ASP A 10 3.91 10.89 -0.28
C ASP A 10 4.97 9.94 -0.86
N ALA A 11 5.27 8.83 -0.18
CA ALA A 11 6.24 7.86 -0.68
C ALA A 11 5.78 7.21 -1.99
N VAL A 12 4.52 6.80 -2.10
CA VAL A 12 3.98 6.23 -3.34
C VAL A 12 4.05 7.25 -4.48
N LEU A 13 3.69 8.50 -4.21
CA LEU A 13 3.50 9.52 -5.25
C LEU A 13 4.80 10.23 -5.65
N LYS A 14 5.76 10.36 -4.74
CA LYS A 14 6.97 11.17 -4.93
C LYS A 14 8.26 10.35 -4.86
N HIS A 15 8.26 9.19 -4.19
CA HIS A 15 9.48 8.41 -3.97
C HIS A 15 9.56 7.16 -4.86
N ALA A 16 10.78 6.82 -5.30
CA ALA A 16 11.14 5.57 -6.00
C ALA A 16 10.20 5.11 -7.15
N ASN A 17 9.51 6.05 -7.82
CA ASN A 17 8.48 5.77 -8.81
C ASN A 17 7.37 4.83 -8.29
N GLY A 18 6.98 4.94 -7.01
CA GLY A 18 5.99 4.06 -6.38
C GLY A 18 4.69 3.94 -7.18
N TYR A 19 4.11 5.06 -7.61
CA TYR A 19 2.88 5.07 -8.41
C TYR A 19 3.02 4.26 -9.71
N LYS A 20 4.17 4.32 -10.40
CA LYS A 20 4.45 3.52 -11.61
C LYS A 20 4.43 2.02 -11.31
N LYS A 21 4.88 1.61 -10.12
CA LYS A 21 4.85 0.21 -9.67
C LYS A 21 3.43 -0.28 -9.41
N LEU A 22 2.49 0.62 -9.08
CA LEU A 22 1.10 0.27 -8.78
C LEU A 22 0.20 0.26 -10.02
N VAL A 23 0.43 1.15 -10.98
CA VAL A 23 -0.36 1.19 -12.24
C VAL A 23 0.07 0.11 -13.24
N ARG A 24 1.30 -0.40 -13.11
CA ARG A 24 1.87 -1.49 -13.93
C ARG A 24 2.69 -2.44 -13.06
N PRO A 25 2.06 -3.23 -12.19
CA PRO A 25 2.77 -4.16 -11.32
C PRO A 25 3.49 -5.23 -12.14
N SER A 26 4.77 -5.46 -11.81
CA SER A 26 5.61 -6.49 -12.43
C SER A 26 5.81 -7.71 -11.53
N VAL A 27 5.05 -7.80 -10.44
CA VAL A 27 5.16 -8.85 -9.42
C VAL A 27 4.07 -9.89 -9.61
N ALA A 28 4.37 -11.12 -9.22
CA ALA A 28 3.36 -12.17 -9.13
C ALA A 28 2.34 -11.87 -8.02
N LEU A 29 1.22 -12.61 -8.05
CA LEU A 29 0.22 -12.59 -6.98
C LEU A 29 0.87 -12.81 -5.60
N HIS A 30 0.42 -12.05 -4.60
CA HIS A 30 0.98 -11.95 -3.25
C HIS A 30 2.40 -11.38 -3.15
N GLY A 31 3.00 -10.97 -4.27
CA GLY A 31 4.30 -10.30 -4.27
C GLY A 31 4.19 -8.82 -3.88
N THR A 32 5.16 -8.33 -3.13
CA THR A 32 5.25 -6.91 -2.76
C THR A 32 5.58 -6.04 -3.97
N ALA A 33 4.66 -5.19 -4.39
CA ALA A 33 4.86 -4.24 -5.48
C ALA A 33 5.64 -2.99 -5.02
N PHE A 34 5.34 -2.48 -3.83
CA PHE A 34 5.97 -1.31 -3.24
C PHE A 34 5.91 -1.36 -1.69
N PRO A 35 6.92 -0.85 -0.97
CA PRO A 35 8.25 -0.50 -1.45
C PRO A 35 9.09 -1.75 -1.74
N LYS A 36 10.25 -1.57 -2.39
CA LYS A 36 11.13 -2.67 -2.81
C LYS A 36 12.43 -2.77 -2.03
N THR A 37 12.89 -1.67 -1.41
CA THR A 37 14.17 -1.65 -0.69
C THR A 37 13.96 -1.96 0.78
N ALA A 38 14.98 -2.54 1.43
CA ALA A 38 14.92 -2.80 2.87
C ALA A 38 14.76 -1.50 3.67
N ALA A 39 15.45 -0.44 3.27
CA ALA A 39 15.37 0.88 3.92
C ALA A 39 13.95 1.47 3.87
N ASP A 40 13.27 1.36 2.72
CA ASP A 40 11.90 1.85 2.58
C ASP A 40 10.90 0.97 3.33
N LEU A 41 11.08 -0.36 3.31
CA LEU A 41 10.25 -1.28 4.09
C LEU A 41 10.33 -0.95 5.59
N GLU A 42 11.52 -0.64 6.10
CA GLU A 42 11.73 -0.21 7.49
C GLU A 42 11.17 1.20 7.74
N SER A 43 11.42 2.18 6.86
CA SER A 43 11.01 3.58 7.05
C SER A 43 9.50 3.80 6.94
N LEU A 44 8.85 3.10 6.00
CA LEU A 44 7.41 3.21 5.76
C LEU A 44 6.62 2.29 6.70
N GLY A 45 7.14 1.11 7.00
CA GLY A 45 6.51 0.14 7.91
C GLY A 45 5.31 -0.60 7.35
N VAL A 46 4.94 -0.35 6.09
CA VAL A 46 3.90 -1.07 5.36
C VAL A 46 4.39 -1.46 3.97
N ARG A 47 3.70 -2.41 3.35
CA ARG A 47 3.91 -2.87 1.98
C ARG A 47 2.60 -3.06 1.25
N PHE A 48 2.65 -2.88 -0.07
CA PHE A 48 1.55 -3.08 -1.01
C PHE A 48 1.79 -4.41 -1.72
N ASP A 49 1.10 -5.44 -1.25
CA ASP A 49 1.17 -6.78 -1.84
C ASP A 49 0.11 -6.91 -2.94
N PHE A 50 0.53 -7.34 -4.13
CA PHE A 50 -0.35 -7.45 -5.28
C PHE A 50 -1.37 -8.57 -5.08
N ALA A 51 -2.65 -8.21 -5.10
CA ALA A 51 -3.77 -9.11 -4.86
C ALA A 51 -4.53 -9.47 -6.14
N GLY A 52 -3.88 -9.29 -7.30
CA GLY A 52 -4.42 -9.62 -8.61
C GLY A 52 -5.17 -8.47 -9.26
N THR A 53 -5.85 -8.78 -10.37
CA THR A 53 -6.61 -7.81 -11.16
C THR A 53 -8.10 -8.08 -11.07
N ILE A 54 -8.90 -7.02 -11.10
CA ILE A 54 -10.36 -7.10 -11.23
C ILE A 54 -10.84 -6.23 -12.38
N GLU A 55 -11.99 -6.56 -12.93
CA GLU A 55 -12.70 -5.71 -13.89
C GLU A 55 -13.98 -5.17 -13.25
N GLU A 56 -14.16 -3.86 -13.30
CA GLU A 56 -15.34 -3.17 -12.80
C GLU A 56 -15.79 -2.17 -13.87
N ASN A 57 -17.06 -2.24 -14.29
CA ASN A 57 -17.64 -1.36 -15.32
C ASN A 57 -16.81 -1.29 -16.63
N GLY A 58 -16.27 -2.44 -17.06
CA GLY A 58 -15.42 -2.53 -18.26
C GLY A 58 -14.02 -1.92 -18.13
N LYS A 59 -13.63 -1.50 -16.92
CA LYS A 59 -12.28 -1.00 -16.61
C LYS A 59 -11.54 -2.01 -15.74
N LYS A 60 -10.27 -2.22 -16.06
CA LYS A 60 -9.39 -3.12 -15.32
C LYS A 60 -8.65 -2.37 -14.22
N PHE A 61 -8.58 -2.98 -13.03
CA PHE A 61 -7.89 -2.44 -11.86
C PHE A 61 -6.94 -3.47 -11.27
N HIS A 62 -5.81 -3.00 -10.77
CA HIS A 62 -4.87 -3.73 -9.93
C HIS A 62 -5.28 -3.58 -8.46
N ARG A 63 -5.44 -4.70 -7.76
CA ARG A 63 -5.72 -4.70 -6.33
C ARG A 63 -4.42 -4.84 -5.54
N PHE A 64 -4.29 -4.06 -4.49
CA PHE A 64 -3.19 -4.16 -3.54
C PHE A 64 -3.72 -4.28 -2.12
N GLN A 65 -3.23 -5.27 -1.39
CA GLN A 65 -3.42 -5.36 0.05
C GLN A 65 -2.28 -4.62 0.74
N VAL A 66 -2.62 -3.60 1.52
CA VAL A 66 -1.65 -2.87 2.33
C VAL A 66 -1.48 -3.65 3.63
N GLN A 67 -0.28 -4.15 3.89
CA GLN A 67 0.03 -4.95 5.09
C GLN A 67 1.14 -4.29 5.90
N VAL A 68 1.06 -4.39 7.23
CA VAL A 68 2.13 -3.93 8.11
C VAL A 68 3.32 -4.87 8.03
N ASN A 69 4.52 -4.31 7.98
CA ASN A 69 5.76 -5.09 7.92
C ASN A 69 6.04 -5.82 9.25
N SER A 70 6.64 -6.99 9.14
CA SER A 70 7.10 -7.77 10.30
C SER A 70 8.37 -7.15 10.90
N GLY A 71 8.70 -7.57 12.12
CA GLY A 71 9.92 -7.13 12.80
C GLY A 71 9.79 -5.83 13.60
N ASN A 72 10.93 -5.39 14.13
CA ASN A 72 11.05 -4.32 15.12
C ASN A 72 11.69 -3.03 14.59
N LYS A 73 12.09 -2.98 13.32
CA LYS A 73 12.72 -1.79 12.72
C LYS A 73 11.73 -0.84 12.03
N ILE A 74 10.43 -1.14 12.11
CA ILE A 74 9.36 -0.30 11.55
C ILE A 74 8.97 0.84 12.53
N PRO A 75 8.27 1.90 12.07
CA PRO A 75 7.80 2.96 12.95
C PRO A 75 6.93 2.43 14.09
N THR A 76 7.13 2.94 15.31
CA THR A 76 6.40 2.54 16.53
C THR A 76 4.88 2.60 16.33
N SER A 77 4.44 3.59 15.58
CA SER A 77 3.05 3.81 15.25
C SER A 77 2.42 2.64 14.48
N TRP A 78 3.17 1.97 13.60
CA TRP A 78 2.72 0.76 12.89
C TRP A 78 2.83 -0.50 13.76
N LYS A 79 3.83 -0.56 14.66
CA LYS A 79 3.91 -1.64 15.68
C LYS A 79 2.68 -1.64 16.58
N GLN A 80 2.28 -0.46 17.06
CA GLN A 80 1.10 -0.30 17.91
C GLN A 80 -0.18 -0.67 17.18
N TRP A 81 -0.31 -0.30 15.89
CA TRP A 81 -1.44 -0.75 15.07
C TRP A 81 -1.48 -2.28 15.01
N ARG A 82 -0.34 -2.91 14.71
CA ARG A 82 -0.21 -4.37 14.62
C ARG A 82 -0.57 -5.09 15.93
N GLN A 83 -0.19 -4.53 17.08
CA GLN A 83 -0.48 -5.09 18.40
C GLN A 83 -1.95 -4.99 18.79
N LYS A 84 -2.66 -3.97 18.29
CA LYS A 84 -4.08 -3.74 18.58
C LYS A 84 -5.03 -4.55 17.68
N HIS A 85 -4.55 -5.06 16.54
CA HIS A 85 -5.37 -5.78 15.56
C HIS A 85 -5.13 -7.29 15.66
N GLU A 86 -6.20 -8.07 15.76
CA GLU A 86 -6.17 -9.53 15.96
C GLU A 86 -5.37 -10.28 14.88
N LYS A 87 -5.34 -9.75 13.65
CA LYS A 87 -4.63 -10.36 12.53
C LYS A 87 -3.13 -10.05 12.50
N GLY A 88 -2.63 -9.19 13.40
CA GLY A 88 -1.19 -8.92 13.56
C GLY A 88 -0.48 -8.60 12.24
N THR A 89 0.57 -9.35 11.91
CA THR A 89 1.36 -9.21 10.67
C THR A 89 0.59 -9.58 9.40
N HIS A 90 -0.52 -10.31 9.51
CA HIS A 90 -1.44 -10.63 8.42
C HIS A 90 -2.62 -9.65 8.36
N GLY A 91 -2.61 -8.59 9.19
CA GLY A 91 -3.59 -7.52 9.14
C GLY A 91 -3.48 -6.75 7.82
N ILE A 92 -4.57 -6.80 7.06
CA ILE A 92 -4.77 -5.91 5.90
C ILE A 92 -5.23 -4.57 6.47
N VAL A 93 -4.40 -3.55 6.28
CA VAL A 93 -4.66 -2.16 6.67
C VAL A 93 -5.72 -1.54 5.76
N ALA A 94 -5.61 -1.79 4.46
CA ALA A 94 -6.56 -1.33 3.46
C ALA A 94 -6.41 -2.19 2.19
N THR A 95 -7.46 -2.20 1.36
CA THR A 95 -7.37 -2.74 0.00
C THR A 95 -7.52 -1.63 -1.02
N VAL A 96 -6.44 -1.32 -1.74
CA VAL A 96 -6.42 -0.24 -2.74
C VAL A 96 -6.67 -0.81 -4.13
N LYS A 97 -7.50 -0.14 -4.92
CA LYS A 97 -7.77 -0.45 -6.33
C LYS A 97 -7.18 0.63 -7.22
N ILE A 98 -6.22 0.27 -8.06
CA ILE A 98 -5.51 1.20 -8.94
C ILE A 98 -5.85 0.88 -10.39
N PRO A 99 -6.29 1.85 -11.22
CA PRO A 99 -6.56 1.61 -12.64
C PRO A 99 -5.32 1.05 -13.37
N ASP A 100 -5.53 0.04 -14.22
CA ASP A 100 -4.47 -0.52 -15.06
C ASP A 100 -3.99 0.52 -16.08
N GLY A 101 -2.69 0.82 -16.07
CA GLY A 101 -2.12 1.88 -16.92
C GLY A 101 -2.51 3.30 -16.53
N GLY A 102 -3.05 3.50 -15.31
CA GLY A 102 -3.46 4.81 -14.81
C GLY A 102 -2.34 5.82 -14.61
N THR A 103 -2.74 7.01 -14.19
CA THR A 103 -1.89 8.17 -13.91
C THR A 103 -1.50 8.26 -12.43
N LYS A 104 -0.67 9.26 -12.10
CA LYS A 104 -0.32 9.54 -10.70
C LYS A 104 -1.53 10.04 -9.91
N GLU A 105 -2.39 10.80 -10.57
CA GLU A 105 -3.62 11.38 -10.03
C GLU A 105 -4.63 10.26 -9.71
N ASP A 106 -4.73 9.25 -10.59
CA ASP A 106 -5.54 8.05 -10.32
C ASP A 106 -5.06 7.30 -9.08
N VAL A 107 -3.73 7.20 -8.90
CA VAL A 107 -3.13 6.57 -7.72
C VAL A 107 -3.42 7.39 -6.46
N GLN A 108 -3.29 8.72 -6.51
CA GLN A 108 -3.63 9.60 -5.41
C GLN A 108 -5.10 9.41 -4.99
N ALA A 109 -6.03 9.49 -5.94
CA ALA A 109 -7.46 9.33 -5.69
C ALA A 109 -7.79 7.97 -5.04
N ALA A 110 -7.16 6.90 -5.50
CA ALA A 110 -7.34 5.57 -4.92
C ALA A 110 -6.77 5.44 -3.49
N LEU A 111 -5.67 6.13 -3.19
CA LEU A 111 -5.10 6.17 -1.83
C LEU A 111 -5.96 7.02 -0.88
N ASP A 112 -6.53 8.12 -1.37
CA ASP A 112 -7.43 8.97 -0.58
C ASP A 112 -8.77 8.27 -0.29
N ALA A 113 -9.24 7.43 -1.22
CA ALA A 113 -10.47 6.67 -1.05
C ALA A 113 -10.45 5.69 0.14
N VAL A 114 -9.26 5.27 0.58
CA VAL A 114 -9.08 4.38 1.74
C VAL A 114 -8.65 5.10 3.01
N ASP A 115 -8.62 6.44 3.03
CA ASP A 115 -8.18 7.21 4.21
C ASP A 115 -8.97 6.83 5.47
N SER A 116 -10.28 6.58 5.34
CA SER A 116 -11.17 6.20 6.45
C SER A 116 -10.97 4.78 6.98
N GLU A 117 -10.32 3.89 6.21
CA GLU A 117 -10.02 2.51 6.63
C GLU A 117 -8.79 2.44 7.55
N ILE A 118 -7.99 3.51 7.61
CA ILE A 118 -6.62 3.50 8.15
C ILE A 118 -6.51 4.21 9.52
N ASP A 119 -7.59 4.79 10.04
CA ASP A 119 -7.57 5.63 11.25
C ASP A 119 -7.44 4.87 12.58
#